data_AF-A0A9D5HJQ1-F1
#
_entry.id   AF-A0A9D5HJQ1-F1
#
_cell.length_a   1.000
_cell.length_b   1.000
_cell.length_c   1.000
_cell.angle_alpha   90.00
_cell.angle_beta   90.00
_cell.angle_gamma   90.00
#
_symmetry.space_group_name_H-M   'P 1'
#
loop_
_entity.id
_entity.type
_entity.pdbx_description
1 polymer ?
#
loop_
_entity_poly.entity_id
_entity_poly.type
_entity_poly.pdbx_seq_one_letter_code
_entity_poly.pdbx_strand_id
1 'polypeptide(L)'
;MLDRIFRLLASYSILSCSLSPATTAAMVLKYLTKNADGVSMAPLALMNQDKVLMDNRYYLKDVVLQGGILFNMAYGMTAFEYHGTDPRFNKVFNEGMKNHSVIIMKKILEEYCDFDHVKVLVDVGGVEHVGGEFESVPSGDAIFRSNTHMYI
;
A
#
# COMPACT_ATOMS: atom_id res chain seq x y z
N MET A 1 4.01 15.84 -24.88
CA MET A 1 3.08 15.30 -23.87
C MET A 1 3.73 15.25 -22.50
N LEU A 2 4.89 14.59 -22.34
CA LEU A 2 5.64 14.49 -21.07
C LEU A 2 5.96 15.84 -20.42
N ASP A 3 6.42 16.82 -21.20
CA ASP A 3 6.73 18.16 -20.69
C ASP A 3 5.54 18.85 -19.99
N ARG A 4 4.32 18.65 -20.48
CA ARG A 4 3.11 19.18 -19.82
C ARG A 4 2.81 18.46 -18.51
N ILE A 5 3.06 17.15 -18.45
CA ILE A 5 2.90 16.33 -17.24
C ILE A 5 3.94 16.75 -16.19
N PHE A 6 5.21 16.89 -16.57
CA PHE A 6 6.26 17.32 -15.65
C PHE A 6 6.04 18.75 -15.15
N ARG A 7 5.58 19.67 -15.99
CA ARG A 7 5.19 21.01 -15.54
C ARG A 7 4.06 20.98 -14.51
N LEU A 8 3.05 20.11 -14.71
CA LEU A 8 2.00 19.91 -13.71
C LEU A 8 2.58 19.33 -12.42
N LEU A 9 3.38 18.27 -12.49
CA LEU A 9 4.00 17.69 -11.28
C LEU A 9 4.89 18.70 -10.55
N ALA A 10 5.62 19.55 -11.28
CA ALA A 10 6.43 20.61 -10.72
C ALA A 10 5.59 21.71 -10.05
N SER A 11 4.41 22.05 -10.59
CA SER A 11 3.52 23.03 -9.95
C SER A 11 2.96 22.57 -8.60
N TYR A 12 2.99 21.26 -8.34
CA TYR A 12 2.62 20.65 -7.06
C TYR A 12 3.84 20.25 -6.22
N SER A 13 5.05 20.71 -6.56
CA SER A 13 6.30 20.39 -5.87
C SER A 13 6.60 18.88 -5.76
N ILE A 14 6.04 18.07 -6.66
CA ILE A 14 6.36 16.64 -6.78
C ILE A 14 7.71 16.47 -7.50
N LEU A 15 8.04 17.38 -8.42
CA LEU A 15 9.34 17.48 -9.09
C LEU A 15 9.90 18.88 -8.87
N SER A 16 11.22 19.03 -8.69
CA SER A 16 11.86 20.34 -8.78
C SER A 16 12.30 20.58 -10.21
N CYS A 17 11.82 21.67 -10.82
CA CYS A 17 12.29 22.09 -12.14
C CYS A 17 13.37 23.16 -11.93
N SER A 18 14.61 22.86 -12.32
CA SER A 18 15.68 23.84 -12.43
C SER A 18 15.89 24.17 -13.91
N LEU A 19 16.16 25.43 -14.23
CA LEU A 19 16.57 25.87 -15.57
C LEU A 19 18.00 25.41 -15.93
N SER A 20 18.66 24.64 -15.03
CA SER A 20 19.95 23.98 -15.26
C SER A 20 19.73 22.45 -15.30
N PRO A 21 20.61 21.66 -15.94
CA PRO A 21 20.36 20.23 -16.21
C PRO A 21 20.34 19.31 -14.97
N ALA A 22 20.40 19.84 -13.74
CA ALA A 22 20.37 19.05 -12.52
C ALA A 22 18.98 19.10 -11.87
N THR A 23 18.14 18.12 -12.19
CA THR A 23 16.83 17.92 -11.55
C THR A 23 17.05 17.36 -10.15
N THR A 24 16.88 18.17 -9.10
CA THR A 24 16.85 17.69 -7.72
C THR A 24 15.50 17.06 -7.43
N ALA A 25 15.45 15.76 -7.10
CA ALA A 25 14.21 15.08 -6.73
C ALA A 25 13.57 15.78 -5.52
N ALA A 26 12.31 16.20 -5.64
CA ALA A 26 11.58 16.76 -4.50
C ALA A 26 11.30 15.66 -3.46
N MET A 27 11.14 16.04 -2.18
CA MET A 27 10.96 15.10 -1.07
C MET A 27 9.78 14.13 -1.27
N VAL A 28 8.75 14.53 -2.03
CA VAL A 28 7.58 13.69 -2.33
C VAL A 28 7.91 12.57 -3.32
N LEU A 29 8.79 12.81 -4.30
CA LEU A 29 9.18 11.80 -5.30
C LEU A 29 9.85 10.59 -4.64
N LYS A 30 10.60 10.82 -3.54
CA LYS A 30 11.23 9.75 -2.74
C LYS A 30 10.23 8.71 -2.26
N TYR A 31 8.98 9.10 -1.97
CA TYR A 31 7.95 8.17 -1.53
C TYR A 31 7.24 7.48 -2.71
N LEU A 32 7.35 8.01 -3.93
CA LEU A 32 6.76 7.43 -5.13
C LEU A 32 7.73 6.52 -5.90
N THR A 33 9.01 6.51 -5.53
CA THR A 33 10.02 5.58 -6.06
C THR A 33 10.41 4.53 -5.02
N LYS A 34 10.91 3.38 -5.48
CA LYS A 34 11.31 2.29 -4.57
C LYS A 34 12.41 2.74 -3.62
N ASN A 35 12.23 2.47 -2.33
CA ASN A 35 13.25 2.67 -1.30
C ASN A 35 14.25 1.49 -1.27
N ALA A 36 15.15 1.46 -0.28
CA ALA A 36 16.13 0.39 -0.11
C ALA A 36 15.51 -1.00 0.12
N ASP A 37 14.28 -1.05 0.65
CA ASP A 37 13.52 -2.29 0.87
C ASP A 37 12.70 -2.69 -0.37
N GLY A 38 12.86 -1.98 -1.49
CA GLY A 38 12.18 -2.28 -2.76
C GLY A 38 10.71 -1.83 -2.83
N VAL A 39 10.20 -1.11 -1.83
CA VAL A 39 8.80 -0.66 -1.73
C VAL A 39 8.62 0.84 -1.91
N SER A 40 7.42 1.28 -2.30
CA SER A 40 7.05 2.71 -2.37
C SER A 40 5.56 2.94 -2.13
N MET A 41 5.13 4.19 -2.01
CA MET A 41 3.71 4.57 -1.96
C MET A 41 3.03 4.56 -3.34
N ALA A 42 3.77 4.33 -4.43
CA ALA A 42 3.21 4.36 -5.78
C ALA A 42 2.14 3.28 -6.01
N PRO A 43 2.31 2.01 -5.59
CA PRO A 43 1.25 1.01 -5.71
C PRO A 43 -0.04 1.39 -4.97
N LEU A 44 0.07 2.04 -3.80
CA LEU A 44 -1.11 2.54 -3.08
C LEU A 44 -1.81 3.68 -3.85
N ALA A 45 -1.04 4.57 -4.47
CA ALA A 45 -1.59 5.58 -5.37
C ALA A 45 -2.21 4.96 -6.63
N LEU A 46 -1.63 3.90 -7.20
CA LEU A 46 -2.23 3.21 -8.34
C LEU A 46 -3.54 2.52 -7.95
N MET A 47 -3.61 1.92 -6.76
CA MET A 47 -4.81 1.30 -6.24
C MET A 47 -5.95 2.31 -6.10
N ASN A 48 -5.73 3.44 -5.42
CA ASN A 48 -6.76 4.45 -5.18
C ASN A 48 -7.27 5.13 -6.46
N GLN A 49 -6.45 5.13 -7.52
CA GLN A 49 -6.74 5.70 -8.83
C GLN A 49 -7.18 4.63 -9.84
N ASP A 50 -7.20 3.36 -9.45
CA ASP A 50 -7.69 2.27 -10.28
C ASP A 50 -9.16 2.50 -10.62
N LYS A 51 -9.56 2.09 -11.82
CA LYS A 51 -10.94 2.24 -12.29
C LYS A 51 -11.96 1.72 -11.29
N VAL A 52 -11.67 0.61 -10.60
CA VAL A 52 -12.60 0.02 -9.63
C VAL A 52 -12.88 0.97 -8.45
N LEU A 53 -11.85 1.63 -7.90
CA LEU A 53 -12.01 2.58 -6.80
C LEU A 53 -12.37 3.99 -7.25
N MET A 54 -12.17 4.33 -8.52
CA MET A 54 -12.62 5.60 -9.08
C MET A 54 -14.09 5.57 -9.47
N ASP A 55 -14.57 4.48 -10.08
CA ASP A 55 -15.95 4.34 -10.53
C ASP A 55 -16.94 4.29 -9.36
N ASN A 56 -16.55 3.72 -8.21
CA ASN A 56 -17.44 3.70 -7.05
C ASN A 56 -17.75 5.11 -6.53
N ARG A 57 -16.89 6.10 -6.77
CA ARG A 57 -17.06 7.48 -6.29
C ARG A 57 -18.26 8.16 -6.94
N TYR A 58 -18.70 7.69 -8.11
CA TYR A 58 -19.93 8.17 -8.76
C TYR A 58 -21.19 7.88 -7.95
N TYR A 59 -21.13 6.90 -7.03
CA TYR A 59 -22.25 6.49 -6.17
C TYR A 59 -22.22 7.21 -4.80
N LEU A 60 -21.24 8.09 -4.54
CA LEU A 60 -21.10 8.74 -3.24
C LEU A 60 -22.32 9.58 -2.87
N LYS A 61 -22.92 10.26 -3.86
CA LYS A 61 -24.17 11.01 -3.67
C LYS A 61 -25.29 10.08 -3.19
N ASP A 62 -25.44 8.92 -3.80
CA ASP A 62 -26.52 8.00 -3.50
C ASP A 62 -26.34 7.38 -2.11
N VAL A 63 -25.10 7.04 -1.73
CA VAL A 63 -24.77 6.60 -0.36
C VAL A 63 -25.16 7.65 0.68
N VAL A 64 -24.87 8.93 0.44
CA VAL A 64 -25.21 10.01 1.37
C VAL A 64 -26.71 10.17 1.53
N LEU A 65 -27.49 9.97 0.45
CA LEU A 65 -28.94 10.14 0.46
C LEU A 65 -29.69 8.92 1.01
N GLN A 66 -29.23 7.72 0.68
CA GLN A 66 -29.98 6.47 0.88
C GLN A 66 -29.37 5.61 2.00
N GLY A 67 -28.14 5.91 2.43
CA GLY A 67 -27.36 5.07 3.34
C GLY A 67 -26.83 3.81 2.66
N GLY A 68 -25.83 3.15 3.25
CA GLY A 68 -25.22 1.94 2.70
C GLY A 68 -23.71 2.05 2.55
N ILE A 69 -23.11 1.13 1.79
CA ILE A 69 -21.66 1.08 1.56
C ILE A 69 -21.38 1.44 0.11
N LEU A 70 -20.47 2.39 -0.10
CA LEU A 70 -20.12 2.93 -1.42
C LEU A 70 -19.78 1.85 -2.44
N PHE A 71 -18.93 0.90 -2.05
CA PHE A 71 -18.51 -0.18 -2.92
C PHE A 71 -19.69 -1.10 -3.28
N ASN A 72 -20.52 -1.44 -2.30
CA ASN A 72 -21.66 -2.33 -2.51
C ASN A 72 -22.71 -1.71 -3.43
N MET A 73 -22.92 -0.39 -3.36
CA MET A 73 -23.82 0.30 -4.28
C MET A 73 -23.31 0.29 -5.72
N ALA A 74 -22.00 0.41 -5.91
CA ALA A 74 -21.39 0.42 -7.24
C ALA A 74 -21.38 -0.96 -7.90
N TYR A 75 -21.17 -2.04 -7.12
CA TYR A 75 -20.87 -3.37 -7.65
C TYR A 75 -21.84 -4.47 -7.23
N GLY A 76 -22.82 -4.17 -6.37
CA GLY A 76 -23.83 -5.13 -5.91
C GLY A 76 -23.30 -6.23 -4.97
N MET A 77 -22.05 -6.11 -4.53
CA MET A 77 -21.36 -7.07 -3.65
C MET A 77 -20.37 -6.34 -2.75
N THR A 78 -19.89 -6.99 -1.69
CA THR A 78 -18.85 -6.42 -0.84
C THR A 78 -17.53 -6.29 -1.59
N ALA A 79 -16.66 -5.38 -1.11
CA ALA A 79 -15.31 -5.29 -1.63
C ALA A 79 -14.58 -6.64 -1.53
N PHE A 80 -14.71 -7.35 -0.40
CA PHE A 80 -14.06 -8.65 -0.20
C PHE A 80 -14.48 -9.70 -1.24
N GLU A 81 -15.78 -9.83 -1.50
CA GLU A 81 -16.28 -10.72 -2.56
C GLU A 81 -15.75 -10.30 -3.94
N TYR A 82 -15.72 -9.01 -4.23
CA TYR A 82 -15.24 -8.48 -5.52
C TYR A 82 -13.78 -8.84 -5.81
N HIS A 83 -12.91 -8.87 -4.81
CA HIS A 83 -11.50 -9.29 -4.98
C HIS A 83 -11.40 -10.72 -5.55
N GLY A 84 -12.34 -11.61 -5.18
CA GLY A 84 -12.42 -12.96 -5.74
C GLY A 84 -12.88 -13.01 -7.20
N THR A 85 -13.46 -11.92 -7.72
CA THR A 85 -14.03 -11.85 -9.08
C THR A 85 -13.12 -11.15 -10.09
N ASP A 86 -12.29 -10.19 -9.65
CA ASP A 86 -11.32 -9.48 -10.50
C ASP A 86 -9.88 -9.74 -10.02
N PRO A 87 -9.19 -10.77 -10.58
CA PRO A 87 -7.79 -11.07 -10.24
C PRO A 87 -6.83 -9.91 -10.50
N ARG A 88 -7.13 -9.05 -11.48
CA ARG A 88 -6.29 -7.89 -11.82
C ARG A 88 -6.41 -6.83 -10.75
N PHE A 89 -7.63 -6.50 -10.29
CA PHE A 89 -7.80 -5.58 -9.18
C PHE A 89 -7.25 -6.17 -7.87
N ASN A 90 -7.44 -7.46 -7.63
CA ASN A 90 -6.89 -8.14 -6.46
C ASN A 90 -5.37 -7.99 -6.36
N LYS A 91 -4.66 -8.14 -7.48
CA LYS A 91 -3.21 -7.91 -7.54
C LYS A 91 -2.84 -6.46 -7.18
N VAL A 92 -3.55 -5.48 -7.75
CA VAL A 92 -3.32 -4.05 -7.47
C VAL A 92 -3.55 -3.73 -5.98
N PHE A 93 -4.62 -4.26 -5.41
CA PHE A 93 -4.94 -4.11 -3.99
C PHE A 93 -3.86 -4.71 -3.09
N ASN A 94 -3.48 -5.97 -3.34
CA ASN A 94 -2.46 -6.67 -2.56
C ASN A 94 -1.10 -5.97 -2.65
N GLU A 95 -0.72 -5.47 -3.84
CA GLU A 95 0.54 -4.73 -4.00
C GLU A 95 0.51 -3.39 -3.25
N GLY A 96 -0.61 -2.66 -3.32
CA GLY A 96 -0.83 -1.40 -2.58
C GLY A 96 -0.72 -1.59 -1.07
N MET A 97 -1.47 -2.56 -0.53
CA MET A 97 -1.44 -2.88 0.89
C MET A 97 -0.08 -3.41 1.33
N LYS A 98 0.57 -4.25 0.52
CA LYS A 98 1.90 -4.79 0.82
C LYS A 98 2.94 -3.70 1.02
N ASN A 99 3.05 -2.80 0.05
CA ASN A 99 4.04 -1.74 0.08
C ASN A 99 3.78 -0.77 1.24
N HIS A 100 2.51 -0.40 1.45
CA HIS A 100 2.11 0.47 2.55
C HIS A 100 2.47 -0.14 3.91
N SER A 101 2.11 -1.41 4.15
CA SER A 101 2.38 -2.05 5.43
C SER A 101 3.86 -2.23 5.71
N VAL A 102 4.70 -2.55 4.71
CA VAL A 102 6.16 -2.60 4.91
C VAL A 102 6.70 -1.25 5.38
N ILE A 103 6.27 -0.15 4.74
CA ILE A 103 6.71 1.21 5.10
C ILE A 103 6.28 1.56 6.53
N ILE A 104 5.02 1.32 6.88
CA ILE A 104 4.47 1.67 8.20
C ILE A 104 5.03 0.76 9.30
N MET A 105 5.06 -0.56 9.08
CA MET A 105 5.57 -1.50 10.08
C MET A 105 7.05 -1.29 10.36
N LYS A 106 7.86 -0.95 9.34
CA LYS A 106 9.26 -0.56 9.56
C LYS A 106 9.34 0.63 10.52
N LYS A 107 8.50 1.65 10.32
CA LYS A 107 8.51 2.82 11.21
C LYS A 107 7.99 2.50 12.61
N ILE A 108 6.99 1.62 12.74
CA ILE A 108 6.50 1.16 14.04
C ILE A 108 7.62 0.42 14.79
N LEU A 109 8.33 -0.51 14.15
CA LEU A 109 9.40 -1.29 14.78
C LEU A 109 10.62 -0.45 15.16
N GLU A 110 10.84 0.70 14.51
CA GLU A 110 11.88 1.66 14.91
C GLU A 110 11.56 2.38 16.24
N GLU A 111 10.27 2.55 16.57
CA GLU A 111 9.82 3.40 17.67
C GLU A 111 9.12 2.62 18.81
N TYR A 112 8.58 1.43 18.51
CA TYR A 112 7.75 0.63 19.41
C TYR A 112 8.42 -0.70 19.74
N CYS A 113 9.02 -0.77 20.94
CA CYS A 113 9.80 -1.93 21.38
C CYS A 113 8.99 -3.00 22.12
N ASP A 114 7.72 -2.79 22.46
CA ASP A 114 6.96 -3.76 23.28
C ASP A 114 6.75 -5.11 22.58
N PHE A 115 6.94 -5.17 21.25
CA PHE A 115 6.96 -6.42 20.51
C PHE A 115 8.13 -7.34 20.88
N ASP A 116 9.20 -6.83 21.51
CA ASP A 116 10.38 -7.61 21.88
C ASP A 116 10.09 -8.71 22.92
N HIS A 117 9.01 -8.54 23.69
CA HIS A 117 8.59 -9.50 24.72
C HIS A 117 7.44 -10.40 24.26
N VAL A 118 6.92 -10.18 23.05
CA VAL A 118 5.83 -10.97 22.48
C VAL A 118 6.37 -12.30 21.96
N LYS A 119 5.85 -13.41 22.49
CA LYS A 119 6.24 -14.77 22.07
C LYS A 119 5.51 -15.24 20.82
N VAL A 120 4.27 -14.80 20.64
CA VAL A 120 3.40 -15.19 19.52
C VAL A 120 2.65 -13.96 19.06
N LEU A 121 2.80 -13.63 17.79
CA LEU A 121 2.06 -12.57 17.12
C LEU A 121 1.33 -13.18 15.93
N VAL A 122 0.01 -13.03 15.90
CA VAL A 122 -0.82 -13.52 14.80
C VAL A 122 -1.36 -12.32 14.04
N ASP A 123 -1.02 -12.21 12.76
CA ASP A 123 -1.59 -11.23 11.85
C ASP A 123 -2.89 -11.79 11.25
N VAL A 124 -4.04 -11.27 11.70
CA VAL A 124 -5.36 -11.71 11.23
C VAL A 124 -5.84 -10.74 10.16
N GLY A 125 -6.05 -11.24 8.94
CA GLY A 125 -6.47 -10.41 7.80
C GLY A 125 -5.30 -9.79 7.02
N GLY A 126 -4.09 -10.33 7.19
CA GLY A 126 -2.95 -10.00 6.34
C GLY A 126 -3.30 -10.21 4.86
N VAL A 127 -2.92 -9.25 4.02
CA VAL A 127 -2.94 -9.46 2.56
C VAL A 127 -1.87 -10.49 2.20
N GLU A 128 -1.96 -11.08 1.01
CA GLU A 128 -1.21 -12.27 0.57
C GLU A 128 0.29 -12.29 0.93
N HIS A 129 0.98 -11.15 1.12
CA HIS A 129 2.41 -11.08 1.47
C HIS A 129 2.83 -9.83 2.30
N VAL A 130 2.22 -9.54 3.47
CA VAL A 130 2.81 -8.59 4.43
C VAL A 130 3.48 -9.33 5.57
N GLY A 131 4.79 -9.48 5.46
CA GLY A 131 5.70 -9.91 6.52
C GLY A 131 7.11 -9.70 6.02
N GLY A 132 7.99 -9.12 6.84
CA GLY A 132 9.41 -8.94 6.51
C GLY A 132 10.12 -10.28 6.24
N GLU A 133 11.42 -10.25 5.96
CA GLU A 133 12.23 -11.46 5.75
C GLU A 133 12.13 -12.44 6.92
N PHE A 134 11.31 -13.49 6.76
CA PHE A 134 11.20 -14.65 7.63
C PHE A 134 11.06 -15.90 6.75
N GLU A 135 11.84 -16.93 7.06
CA GLU A 135 12.35 -17.96 6.14
C GLU A 135 11.35 -18.90 5.45
N SER A 136 10.05 -18.86 5.74
CA SER A 136 9.02 -19.46 4.87
C SER A 136 7.62 -19.20 5.39
N VAL A 137 6.66 -19.04 4.47
CA VAL A 137 5.22 -18.99 4.76
C VAL A 137 4.54 -20.07 3.90
N PRO A 138 4.06 -21.18 4.47
CA PRO A 138 3.01 -21.96 3.82
C PRO A 138 1.75 -21.09 3.80
N SER A 139 1.01 -21.12 2.68
CA SER A 139 -0.21 -20.33 2.48
C SER A 139 -1.10 -20.29 3.74
N GLY A 140 -1.32 -19.09 4.26
CA GLY A 140 -2.27 -18.83 5.35
C GLY A 140 -1.67 -18.89 6.76
N ASP A 141 -1.77 -17.77 7.46
CA ASP A 141 -1.90 -17.65 8.91
C ASP A 141 -0.76 -18.22 9.78
N ALA A 142 0.39 -17.54 9.81
CA ALA A 142 1.14 -17.25 11.04
C ALA A 142 2.52 -16.64 10.71
N ILE A 143 2.93 -15.64 11.51
CA ILE A 143 4.32 -15.17 11.56
C ILE A 143 4.95 -15.81 12.81
N PHE A 144 5.78 -16.85 12.62
CA PHE A 144 6.57 -17.44 13.71
C PHE A 144 7.98 -16.85 13.70
N ARG A 145 8.40 -16.23 14.81
CA ARG A 145 9.81 -15.90 15.05
C ARG A 145 10.48 -17.08 15.76
N SER A 146 11.36 -17.81 15.07
CA SER A 146 12.28 -18.73 15.74
C SER A 146 13.51 -17.93 16.21
N ASN A 147 13.62 -17.69 17.51
CA ASN A 147 14.86 -17.22 18.11
C ASN A 147 15.73 -18.45 18.37
N THR A 148 16.74 -18.68 17.53
CA THR A 148 17.85 -19.55 17.92
C THR A 148 19.18 -18.91 17.55
N HIS A 149 19.68 -18.02 18.39
CA HIS A 149 21.13 -17.86 18.61
C HIS A 149 21.37 -17.69 20.10
N MET A 150 21.35 -18.83 20.79
CA MET A 150 22.00 -18.98 22.09
C MET A 150 23.44 -19.40 21.79
N TYR A 151 24.40 -18.51 22.00
CA TYR A 151 25.76 -18.90 22.30
C TYR A 151 26.24 -18.08 23.50
N ILE A 152 26.86 -18.81 24.41
CA ILE A 152 27.53 -18.37 25.63
C ILE A 152 28.57 -17.29 25.30
#